data_AF-A0A2T1DJ94-F1
#
_entry.id   AF-A0A2T1DJ94-F1
#
_cell.length_a   1.000
_cell.length_b   1.000
_cell.length_c   1.000
_cell.angle_alpha   90.00
_cell.angle_beta   90.00
_cell.angle_gamma   90.00
#
_symmetry.space_group_name_H-M   'P 1'
#
loop_
_entity.id
_entity.type
_entity.pdbx_description
1 polymer ?
#
loop_
_entity_poly.entity_id
_entity_poly.type
_entity_poly.pdbx_seq_one_letter_code
_entity_poly.pdbx_strand_id
1 'polypeptide(L)' 'MSSDALWRVWWSGSRGVIKSVAGDFARHREAMACISQLSARYPNAAFNIEYIGRNIAHQHDGRATNQH' A
#
# COMPACT_ATOMS: atom_id res chain seq x y z
N MET A 1 -4.48 -12.05 17.01
CA MET A 1 -4.41 -11.83 15.55
C MET A 1 -4.14 -10.35 15.31
N SER A 2 -2.92 -9.99 14.88
CA SER A 2 -2.59 -8.61 14.51
C SER A 2 -3.07 -8.39 13.09
N SER A 3 -4.10 -7.56 12.91
CA SER A 3 -4.50 -7.12 11.57
C SER A 3 -3.55 -6.02 11.13
N ASP A 4 -2.57 -6.36 10.29
CA ASP A 4 -1.68 -5.33 9.77
C ASP A 4 -2.45 -4.40 8.82
N ALA A 5 -2.37 -3.11 9.09
CA ALA A 5 -2.99 -2.06 8.28
C ALA A 5 -2.25 -1.96 6.94
N LEU A 6 -2.96 -2.04 5.81
CA LEU A 6 -2.39 -1.85 4.48
C LEU A 6 -2.44 -0.37 4.09
N TRP A 7 -1.27 0.16 3.79
CA TRP A 7 -1.03 1.53 3.37
C TRP A 7 -0.46 1.55 1.96
N ARG A 8 -1.16 2.18 1.02
CA ARG A 8 -0.67 2.35 -0.34
C ARG A 8 0.04 3.68 -0.49
N VAL A 9 1.21 3.65 -1.08
CA VAL A 9 1.93 4.85 -1.50
C VAL A 9 1.84 4.99 -3.01
N TRP A 10 1.46 6.17 -3.48
CA TRP A 10 1.43 6.51 -4.90
C TRP A 10 1.88 7.96 -5.11
N TRP A 11 2.34 8.27 -6.32
CA TRP A 11 2.75 9.63 -6.66
C TRP A 11 2.20 10.08 -8.00
N SER A 12 2.10 11.39 -8.17
CA SER A 12 1.76 12.03 -9.44
C SER A 12 2.89 12.92 -9.95
N GLY A 13 3.20 12.81 -11.24
CA GLY A 13 4.13 13.70 -11.91
C GLY A 13 3.56 15.11 -12.12
N SER A 14 4.43 16.09 -12.35
CA SER A 14 4.12 17.53 -12.48
C SER A 14 3.18 17.90 -13.65
N ARG A 15 2.86 16.96 -14.56
CA ARG A 15 1.98 17.18 -15.71
C ARG A 15 0.60 16.51 -15.55
N GLY A 16 0.23 16.10 -14.33
CA GLY A 16 -1.12 15.65 -13.99
C GLY A 16 -1.53 14.26 -14.50
N VAL A 17 -0.65 13.51 -15.16
CA VAL A 17 -1.06 12.29 -15.93
C VAL A 17 -0.31 11.00 -15.58
N ILE A 18 0.54 10.92 -14.55
CA ILE A 18 1.09 9.60 -14.16
C ILE A 18 0.90 9.37 -12.67
N LYS A 19 -0.14 8.59 -12.33
CA LYS A 19 -0.27 7.92 -11.03
C LYS A 19 0.53 6.62 -11.09
N SER A 20 1.69 6.58 -10.44
CA SER A 20 2.43 5.32 -10.25
C SER A 20 2.30 4.89 -8.79
N VAL A 21 1.99 3.60 -8.59
CA VAL A 21 1.96 2.99 -7.26
C VAL A 21 3.39 2.59 -6.89
N ALA A 22 3.87 3.08 -5.76
CA ALA A 22 5.17 2.72 -5.20
C ALA A 22 5.14 1.33 -4.55
N GLY A 23 4.05 1.03 -3.86
CA GLY A 23 3.85 -0.23 -3.15
C GLY A 23 2.80 -0.11 -2.06
N ASP A 24 2.44 -1.28 -1.53
CA ASP A 24 1.54 -1.45 -0.39
C ASP A 24 2.36 -1.92 0.83
N PHE A 25 2.14 -1.31 1.98
CA PHE A 25 2.93 -1.52 3.20
C PHE A 25 2.04 -1.90 4.38
N ALA A 26 2.48 -2.88 5.17
CA ALA A 26 1.79 -3.35 6.37
C ALA A 26 1.85 -2.36 7.55
N ARG A 27 2.75 -1.36 7.48
CA ARG A 27 2.96 -0.37 8.53
C ARG A 27 3.04 1.03 7.96
N HIS A 28 2.31 1.97 8.57
CA HIS A 28 2.31 3.38 8.19
C HIS A 28 3.73 3.98 8.14
N ARG A 29 4.59 3.61 9.09
CA ARG A 29 5.98 4.08 9.15
C ARG A 29 6.82 3.66 7.93
N GLU A 30 6.57 2.46 7.38
CA GLU A 30 7.30 1.94 6.22
C GLU A 30 6.85 2.69 4.95
N ALA A 31 5.55 2.94 4.82
CA ALA A 31 5.00 3.79 3.77
C ALA A 31 5.59 5.23 3.82
N MET A 32 5.69 5.83 5.01
CA MET A 32 6.31 7.16 5.17
C MET A 32 7.81 7.17 4.82
N ALA A 33 8.54 6.12 5.19
CA ALA A 33 9.95 5.97 4.82
C ALA A 33 10.12 5.85 3.29
N CYS A 34 9.22 5.13 2.62
CA CYS A 34 9.18 5.04 1.15
C CYS A 34 8.98 6.42 0.51
N ILE A 35 8.03 7.22 1.02
CA ILE A 35 7.80 8.59 0.54
C ILE A 35 9.05 9.45 0.71
N SER A 36 9.72 9.37 1.85
CA SER A 36 10.95 10.14 2.12
C SER A 36 12.08 9.82 1.11
N GLN A 37 12.24 8.54 0.76
CA GLN A 37 13.24 8.13 -0.24
C GLN A 37 12.85 8.59 -1.65
N LEU A 38 11.57 8.48 -2.00
CA LEU A 38 11.09 8.87 -3.32
C LEU A 38 11.08 10.39 -3.51
N SER A 39 10.80 11.17 -2.47
CA SER A 39 10.83 12.64 -2.52
C SER A 39 12.24 13.18 -2.76
N ALA A 40 13.27 12.52 -2.20
CA ALA A 40 14.66 12.85 -2.50
C ALA A 40 15.02 12.58 -3.97
N ARG A 41 14.45 11.53 -4.57
CA ARG A 41 14.71 11.15 -5.97
C ARG A 41 13.87 11.93 -6.99
N TYR A 42 12.65 12.29 -6.64
CA TYR A 42 11.69 13.00 -7.48
C TYR A 42 11.13 14.21 -6.74
N PRO A 43 11.91 15.29 -6.58
CA PRO A 43 11.51 16.45 -5.77
C PRO A 43 10.30 17.21 -6.33
N ASN A 44 9.98 17.02 -7.62
CA ASN A 44 8.85 17.66 -8.30
C ASN A 44 7.61 16.76 -8.39
N ALA A 45 7.63 15.58 -7.77
CA ALA A 45 6.48 14.68 -7.72
C ALA A 45 5.66 14.94 -6.46
N ALA A 46 4.33 14.85 -6.59
CA ALA A 46 3.43 14.91 -5.45
C ALA A 46 3.15 13.49 -4.94
N PHE A 47 3.53 13.21 -3.69
CA PHE A 47 3.37 11.90 -3.05
C PHE A 47 2.12 11.87 -2.17
N ASN A 48 1.44 10.73 -2.18
CA ASN A 48 0.24 10.50 -1.39
C ASN A 48 0.33 9.13 -0.71
N ILE A 49 -0.29 9.04 0.45
CA ILE A 49 -0.49 7.82 1.20
C ILE A 49 -1.97 7.65 1.47
N GLU A 50 -2.49 6.44 1.25
CA GLU A 50 -3.87 6.11 1.57
C GLU A 50 -3.95 4.78 2.33
N TYR A 51 -4.91 4.71 3.26
CA TYR A 51 -5.23 3.47 3.94
C TYR A 51 -6.18 2.65 3.06
N ILE A 52 -5.76 1.46 2.62
CA ILE A 52 -6.53 0.62 1.68
C ILE A 52 -7.20 -0.57 2.36
N GLY A 53 -7.08 -0.70 3.68
CA GLY A 53 -7.74 -1.74 4.46
C GLY A 53 -6.78 -2.54 5.33
N ARG A 54 -7.14 -3.79 5.62
CA ARG A 54 -6.33 -4.70 6.43
C ARG A 54 -5.73 -5.78 5.54
N ASN A 55 -4.49 -6.18 5.80
CA ASN A 55 -3.89 -7.31 5.10
C ASN A 55 -4.59 -8.59 5.54
N ILE A 56 -5.57 -9.03 4.76
CA ILE A 56 -6.25 -10.32 4.94
C ILE A 56 -5.46 -11.38 4.16
N ALA A 57 -4.16 -11.47 4.42
CA ALA A 57 -3.39 -12.63 4.02
C ALA A 57 -3.89 -13.82 4.86
N HIS A 58 -4.64 -14.69 4.19
CA HIS A 58 -5.17 -15.98 4.66
C HIS A 58 -6.39 -15.96 5.60
N GLN A 59 -7.58 -15.96 4.99
CA GLN A 59 -8.75 -16.70 5.51
C GLN A 59 -9.40 -17.59 4.44
N HIS A 60 -8.58 -18.21 3.59
CA HIS A 60 -9.03 -19.30 2.71
C HIS A 60 -8.21 -20.57 3.00
N ASP A 61 -8.30 -21.06 4.23
CA ASP A 61 -7.99 -22.46 4.51
C ASP A 61 -9.21 -23.12 5.14
N GLY A 62 -9.83 -24.03 4.38
CA GLY A 62 -10.41 -25.23 4.99
C GLY A 62 -11.91 -25.28 5.28
N ARG A 63 -12.81 -24.65 4.50
CA ARG A 63 -14.24 -25.01 4.56
C ARG A 63 -14.84 -25.36 3.21
N ALA A 64 -14.25 -26.32 2.53
CA ALA A 64 -15.00 -27.19 1.64
C ALA A 64 -15.73 -28.23 2.50
N THR A 65 -16.85 -27.85 3.11
CA THR A 65 -17.86 -28.81 3.54
C THR A 65 -18.54 -29.36 2.29
N ASN A 66 -17.99 -30.41 1.69
CA ASN A 66 -18.80 -31.31 0.89
C ASN A 66 -19.26 -32.45 1.80
N GLN A 67 -20.48 -32.28 2.26
CA GLN A 67 -21.30 -33.29 2.92
C GLN A 67 -21.41 -34.50 1.99
N HIS A 68 -21.29 -35.70 2.57
CA HIS A 68 -21.74 -36.94 1.97
C HIS A 68 -22.41 -37.78 3.05
#